data_AF-A0A2R7RHN8-F1
#
_entry.id   AF-A0A2R7RHN8-F1
#
_cell.length_a   1.000
_cell.length_b   1.000
_cell.length_c   1.000
_cell.angle_alpha   90.00
_cell.angle_beta   90.00
_cell.angle_gamma   90.00
#
_symmetry.space_group_name_H-M   'P 1'
#
loop_
_entity.id
_entity.type
_entity.pdbx_description
1 polymer ?
#
loop_
_entity_poly.entity_id
_entity_poly.type
_entity_poly.pdbx_seq_one_letter_code
_entity_poly.pdbx_strand_id
1 'polypeptide(L)'
;EEGAVLGEKVVVRRISRIEGGTVDAYLHKTSKDLPAQVGVLFAVDGEGEAAATAAHDVAVHIAAMSPNYLTREDVPSELVESERRIAEETAKAEGKPEAAMTKIVEGRVTGFYKGEVLVDQAFAKDAKKSVAQVLEEAGVKGTAFARFRVGS
;
A
#
# COMPACT_ATOMS: atom_id res chain seq x y z
N GLU A 1 3.01 -4.57 -35.08
CA GLU A 1 3.49 -3.74 -36.21
C GLU A 1 3.43 -2.23 -35.94
N GLU A 2 2.52 -1.73 -35.08
CA GLU A 2 2.38 -0.28 -34.78
C GLU A 2 3.59 0.39 -34.09
N GLY A 3 4.39 -0.34 -33.30
CA GLY A 3 5.59 0.23 -32.67
C GLY A 3 6.64 0.76 -33.66
N ALA A 4 6.67 0.22 -34.89
CA ALA A 4 7.53 0.70 -35.96
C ALA A 4 7.12 2.10 -36.48
N VAL A 5 5.85 2.49 -36.28
CA VAL A 5 5.32 3.80 -36.72
C VAL A 5 5.74 4.91 -35.75
N LEU A 6 5.87 4.60 -34.45
CA LEU A 6 6.27 5.56 -33.42
C LEU A 6 7.79 5.79 -33.36
N GLY A 7 8.60 4.83 -33.85
CA GLY A 7 10.06 4.88 -33.75
C GLY A 7 10.61 4.65 -32.33
N GLU A 8 9.76 4.19 -31.41
CA GLU A 8 10.10 3.97 -30.00
C GLU A 8 9.92 2.50 -29.59
N LYS A 9 10.69 2.06 -28.59
CA LYS A 9 10.54 0.71 -28.03
C LYS A 9 9.30 0.65 -27.14
N VAL A 10 8.23 0.04 -27.66
CA VAL A 10 7.01 -0.24 -26.90
C VAL A 10 7.03 -1.69 -26.40
N VAL A 11 6.94 -1.89 -25.09
CA VAL A 11 6.87 -3.23 -24.47
C VAL A 11 5.81 -3.27 -23.37
N VAL A 12 5.11 -4.39 -23.27
CA VAL A 12 4.28 -4.68 -22.11
C VAL A 12 5.20 -5.19 -21.00
N ARG A 13 5.51 -4.32 -20.03
CA ARG A 13 6.50 -4.63 -18.98
C ARG A 13 5.95 -5.51 -17.86
N ARG A 14 4.72 -5.27 -17.42
CA ARG A 14 4.07 -5.96 -16.29
C ARG A 14 2.57 -6.05 -16.54
N ILE A 15 1.96 -7.12 -16.04
CA ILE A 15 0.51 -7.34 -16.03
C ILE A 15 0.15 -7.87 -14.65
N SER A 16 -0.98 -7.41 -14.11
CA SER A 16 -1.61 -7.95 -12.91
C SER A 16 -3.10 -8.10 -13.16
N ARG A 17 -3.71 -9.11 -12.54
CA ARG A 17 -5.16 -9.31 -12.50
C ARG A 17 -5.56 -9.50 -11.05
N ILE A 18 -6.68 -8.90 -10.67
CA ILE A 18 -7.26 -8.97 -9.33
C ILE A 18 -8.74 -9.31 -9.46
N GLU A 19 -9.24 -10.08 -8.50
CA GLU A 19 -10.63 -10.49 -8.37
C GLU A 19 -11.08 -10.28 -6.93
N GLY A 20 -12.39 -10.06 -6.73
CA GLY A 20 -13.03 -9.83 -5.45
C GLY A 20 -14.53 -9.58 -5.65
N GLY A 21 -15.29 -9.43 -4.56
CA GLY A 21 -16.72 -9.08 -4.64
C GLY A 21 -16.93 -7.72 -5.30
N THR A 22 -16.14 -6.73 -4.89
CA THR A 22 -16.05 -5.43 -5.56
C THR A 22 -14.60 -5.10 -5.87
N VAL A 23 -14.32 -4.64 -7.09
CA VAL A 23 -13.00 -4.17 -7.51
C VAL A 23 -13.11 -2.73 -8.01
N ASP A 24 -12.38 -1.81 -7.39
CA ASP A 24 -12.24 -0.44 -7.89
C ASP A 24 -10.95 -0.27 -8.69
N ALA A 25 -11.04 0.50 -9.77
CA ALA A 25 -9.92 0.87 -10.61
C ALA A 25 -9.71 2.39 -10.57
N TYR A 26 -8.60 2.82 -9.97
CA TYR A 26 -8.27 4.23 -9.85
C TYR A 26 -7.05 4.61 -10.67
N LEU A 27 -7.19 5.67 -11.49
CA LEU A 27 -6.13 6.21 -12.34
C LEU A 27 -5.79 7.63 -11.89
N HIS A 28 -4.55 7.86 -11.49
CA HIS A 28 -4.08 9.15 -11.00
C HIS A 28 -3.11 9.82 -11.98
N LYS A 29 -3.39 11.09 -12.29
CA LYS A 29 -2.54 11.97 -13.08
C LYS A 29 -1.65 12.79 -12.14
N THR A 30 -0.34 12.56 -12.21
CA THR A 30 0.65 13.37 -11.47
C THR A 30 1.04 14.65 -12.22
N SER A 31 0.70 14.74 -13.51
CA SER A 31 0.78 15.97 -14.32
C SER A 31 -0.51 16.15 -15.10
N LYS A 32 -0.97 17.40 -15.24
CA LYS A 32 -2.20 17.72 -15.98
C LYS A 32 -2.08 17.44 -17.48
N ASP A 33 -0.87 17.56 -18.01
CA ASP A 33 -0.58 17.46 -19.44
C ASP A 33 -0.27 16.03 -19.90
N LEU A 34 -0.21 15.07 -18.97
CA LEU A 34 0.12 13.69 -19.24
C LEU A 34 -1.05 12.75 -18.93
N PRO A 35 -1.10 11.57 -19.56
CA PRO A 35 -1.98 10.49 -19.12
C PRO A 35 -1.74 10.08 -17.66
N ALA A 36 -2.64 9.29 -17.09
CA ALA A 36 -2.45 8.75 -15.76
C ALA A 36 -1.13 7.97 -15.67
N GLN A 37 -0.28 8.32 -14.71
CA GLN A 37 1.00 7.63 -14.50
C GLN A 37 0.95 6.65 -13.33
N VAL A 38 -0.11 6.69 -12.52
CA VAL A 38 -0.34 5.73 -11.45
C VAL A 38 -1.69 5.06 -11.68
N GLY A 39 -1.69 3.74 -11.72
CA GLY A 39 -2.90 2.92 -11.78
C GLY A 39 -2.98 2.02 -10.57
N VAL A 40 -4.18 1.90 -10.00
CA VAL A 40 -4.49 1.06 -8.85
C VAL A 40 -5.68 0.19 -9.19
N LEU A 41 -5.59 -1.09 -8.84
CA LEU A 41 -6.72 -1.97 -8.65
C LEU A 41 -6.79 -2.33 -7.17
N PHE A 42 -7.96 -2.22 -6.55
CA PHE A 42 -8.18 -2.66 -5.18
C PHE A 42 -9.47 -3.46 -5.09
N ALA A 43 -9.39 -4.63 -4.46
CA ALA A 43 -10.50 -5.53 -4.29
C ALA A 43 -10.91 -5.65 -2.81
N VAL A 44 -12.21 -5.75 -2.61
CA VAL A 44 -12.84 -6.10 -1.33
C VAL A 44 -13.75 -7.33 -1.49
N ASP A 45 -14.06 -8.00 -0.39
CA ASP A 45 -14.92 -9.19 -0.38
C ASP A 45 -16.42 -8.88 -0.52
N GLY A 46 -16.86 -7.68 -0.11
CA GLY A 46 -18.26 -7.27 -0.15
C GLY A 46 -18.74 -6.66 -1.47
N GLU A 47 -20.06 -6.49 -1.55
CA GLU A 47 -20.78 -5.89 -2.67
C GLU A 47 -21.67 -4.72 -2.19
N GLY A 48 -22.18 -3.92 -3.13
CA GLY A 48 -23.08 -2.80 -2.85
C GLY A 48 -22.39 -1.44 -2.67
N GLU A 49 -23.17 -0.40 -2.38
CA GLU A 49 -22.71 0.99 -2.41
C GLU A 49 -21.64 1.30 -1.34
N ALA A 50 -21.77 0.72 -0.14
CA ALA A 50 -20.78 0.86 0.93
C ALA A 50 -19.43 0.23 0.54
N ALA A 51 -19.46 -0.98 -0.04
CA ALA A 51 -18.28 -1.66 -0.53
C ALA A 51 -17.61 -0.90 -1.68
N ALA A 52 -18.39 -0.40 -2.65
CA ALA A 52 -17.88 0.40 -3.76
C ALA A 52 -17.25 1.71 -3.29
N THR A 53 -17.89 2.40 -2.34
CA THR A 53 -17.35 3.65 -1.76
C THR A 53 -16.04 3.40 -1.02
N ALA A 54 -15.99 2.38 -0.16
CA ALA A 54 -14.76 2.02 0.56
C ALA A 54 -13.65 1.57 -0.38
N ALA A 55 -13.96 0.76 -1.39
CA ALA A 55 -13.00 0.30 -2.39
C ALA A 55 -12.40 1.48 -3.16
N HIS A 56 -13.23 2.42 -3.60
CA HIS A 56 -12.76 3.63 -4.28
C HIS A 56 -11.85 4.48 -3.38
N ASP A 57 -12.32 4.76 -2.17
CA ASP A 57 -11.60 5.60 -1.21
C ASP A 57 -10.22 5.03 -0.84
N VAL A 58 -10.15 3.71 -0.67
CA VAL A 58 -8.90 3.01 -0.42
C VAL A 58 -8.02 2.92 -1.67
N ALA A 59 -8.59 2.79 -2.88
CA ALA A 59 -7.81 2.83 -4.12
C ALA A 59 -7.11 4.20 -4.32
N VAL A 60 -7.80 5.30 -4.01
CA VAL A 60 -7.21 6.65 -3.99
C VAL A 60 -6.08 6.73 -2.95
N HIS A 61 -6.29 6.18 -1.75
CA HIS A 61 -5.28 6.12 -0.71
C HIS A 61 -4.04 5.33 -1.16
N ILE A 62 -4.20 4.14 -1.74
CA ILE A 62 -3.09 3.32 -2.25
C ILE A 62 -2.28 4.09 -3.30
N ALA A 63 -2.94 4.85 -4.18
CA ALA A 63 -2.25 5.66 -5.18
C ALA A 63 -1.30 6.69 -4.55
N ALA A 64 -1.75 7.32 -3.46
CA ALA A 64 -1.01 8.35 -2.71
C ALA A 64 0.06 7.77 -1.79
N MET A 65 -0.30 6.80 -0.94
CA MET A 65 0.55 6.30 0.15
C MET A 65 1.49 5.17 -0.25
N SER A 66 1.25 4.55 -1.41
CA SER A 66 2.15 3.54 -2.00
C SER A 66 2.52 2.36 -1.08
N PRO A 67 1.56 1.72 -0.37
CA PRO A 67 1.86 0.52 0.41
C PRO A 67 2.41 -0.59 -0.49
N ASN A 68 3.24 -1.45 0.10
CA ASN A 68 3.83 -2.62 -0.57
C ASN A 68 3.11 -3.93 -0.21
N TYR A 69 2.42 -3.97 0.93
CA TYR A 69 1.76 -5.16 1.45
C TYR A 69 0.32 -4.84 1.87
N LEU A 70 -0.58 -5.83 1.79
CA LEU A 70 -1.98 -5.64 2.20
C LEU A 70 -2.10 -5.75 3.72
N THR A 71 -1.60 -6.86 4.25
CA THR A 71 -1.58 -7.22 5.68
C THR A 71 -0.15 -7.42 6.18
N ARG A 72 0.02 -7.56 7.50
CA ARG A 72 1.36 -7.79 8.09
C ARG A 72 1.88 -9.19 7.76
N GLU A 73 0.97 -10.14 7.59
CA GLU A 73 1.24 -11.52 7.23
C GLU A 73 1.83 -11.65 5.81
N ASP A 74 1.58 -10.67 4.94
CA ASP A 74 2.14 -10.62 3.59
C ASP A 74 3.60 -10.14 3.59
N VAL A 75 4.10 -9.60 4.71
CA VAL A 75 5.48 -9.12 4.81
C VAL A 75 6.44 -10.31 4.99
N PRO A 76 7.49 -10.44 4.17
CA PRO A 76 8.49 -11.50 4.34
C PRO A 76 9.11 -11.47 5.75
N SER A 77 9.10 -12.60 6.45
CA SER A 77 9.66 -12.71 7.80
C SER A 77 11.13 -12.25 7.88
N GLU A 78 11.92 -12.56 6.86
CA GLU A 78 13.31 -12.11 6.73
C GLU A 78 13.46 -10.58 6.69
N LEU A 79 12.50 -9.88 6.08
CA LEU A 79 12.47 -8.42 6.07
C LEU A 79 12.12 -7.89 7.46
N VAL A 80 11.13 -8.48 8.13
CA VAL A 80 10.75 -8.09 9.49
C VAL A 80 11.90 -8.27 10.47
N GLU A 81 12.62 -9.39 10.42
CA GLU A 81 13.80 -9.64 11.26
C GLU A 81 14.95 -8.67 10.94
N SER A 82 15.15 -8.34 9.66
CA SER A 82 16.12 -7.33 9.26
C SER A 82 15.77 -5.95 9.84
N GLU A 83 14.53 -5.51 9.71
CA GLU A 83 14.06 -4.22 10.26
C GLU A 83 14.17 -4.17 11.79
N ARG A 84 13.87 -5.30 12.45
CA ARG A 84 14.04 -5.44 13.91
C ARG A 84 15.49 -5.27 14.33
N ARG A 85 16.43 -5.93 13.63
CA ARG A 85 17.87 -5.79 13.89
C ARG A 85 18.34 -4.35 13.65
N ILE A 86 17.93 -3.73 12.55
CA ILE A 86 18.26 -2.33 12.23
C ILE A 86 17.75 -1.41 13.34
N ALA A 87 16.51 -1.62 13.80
CA ALA A 87 15.92 -0.83 14.88
C ALA A 87 16.70 -0.96 16.20
N GLU A 88 17.17 -2.16 16.54
CA GLU A 88 17.98 -2.45 17.73
C GLU A 88 19.37 -1.80 17.64
N GLU A 89 20.09 -2.01 16.54
CA GLU A 89 21.41 -1.42 16.30
C GLU A 89 21.34 0.12 16.35
N THR A 90 20.32 0.70 15.73
CA THR A 90 20.10 2.15 15.74
C THR A 90 19.82 2.66 17.16
N ALA A 91 19.01 1.94 17.95
CA ALA A 91 18.70 2.34 19.32
C ALA A 91 19.91 2.23 20.26
N LYS A 92 20.75 1.20 20.07
CA LYS A 92 22.04 1.06 20.76
C LYS A 92 23.00 2.18 20.41
N ALA A 93 23.13 2.52 19.14
CA ALA A 93 23.98 3.61 18.66
C ALA A 93 23.54 4.99 19.21
N GLU A 94 22.24 5.20 19.42
CA GLU A 94 21.68 6.39 20.06
C GLU A 94 21.84 6.42 21.60
N GLY A 95 22.45 5.40 22.20
CA GLY A 95 22.66 5.31 23.64
C GLY A 95 21.38 5.13 24.46
N LYS A 96 20.34 4.52 23.88
CA LYS A 96 19.08 4.27 24.60
C LYS A 96 19.27 3.22 25.70
N PRO A 97 18.60 3.36 26.87
CA PRO A 97 18.73 2.38 27.97
C PRO A 97 18.24 0.98 27.57
N GLU A 98 18.96 -0.06 28.01
CA GLU A 98 18.59 -1.46 27.74
C GLU A 98 17.17 -1.81 28.22
N ALA A 99 16.75 -1.28 29.37
CA ALA A 99 15.42 -1.48 29.94
C ALA A 99 14.28 -0.99 29.02
N ALA A 100 14.56 -0.05 28.11
CA ALA A 100 13.58 0.46 27.14
C ALA A 100 13.76 -0.13 25.73
N MET A 101 14.81 -0.93 25.50
CA MET A 101 15.23 -1.37 24.16
C MET A 101 14.12 -2.11 23.43
N THR A 102 13.52 -3.13 24.06
CA THR A 102 12.42 -3.90 23.46
C THR A 102 11.27 -3.01 23.01
N LYS A 103 10.85 -2.06 23.85
CA LYS A 103 9.74 -1.15 23.54
C LYS A 103 10.08 -0.20 22.38
N ILE A 104 11.33 0.28 22.31
CA ILE A 104 11.81 1.15 21.22
C ILE A 104 11.82 0.37 19.91
N VAL A 105 12.37 -0.84 19.91
CA VAL A 105 12.44 -1.71 18.73
C VAL A 105 11.02 -2.03 18.23
N GLU A 106 10.12 -2.45 19.11
CA GLU A 106 8.71 -2.70 18.75
C GLU A 106 8.01 -1.46 18.17
N GLY A 107 8.28 -0.28 18.74
CA GLY A 107 7.76 0.98 18.22
C GLY A 107 8.25 1.29 16.81
N ARG A 108 9.53 1.04 16.52
CA ARG A 108 10.12 1.22 15.18
C ARG A 108 9.59 0.22 14.15
N VAL A 109 9.50 -1.06 14.53
CA VAL A 109 8.91 -2.10 13.67
C VAL A 109 7.43 -1.80 13.40
N THR A 110 6.70 -1.30 14.39
CA THR A 110 5.33 -0.80 14.18
C THR A 110 5.29 0.38 13.21
N GLY A 111 6.26 1.30 13.29
CA GLY A 111 6.41 2.40 12.33
C GLY A 111 6.66 1.91 10.90
N PHE A 112 7.49 0.89 10.73
CA PHE A 112 7.71 0.22 9.44
C PHE A 112 6.40 -0.34 8.88
N TYR A 113 5.62 -1.10 9.66
CA TYR A 113 4.32 -1.61 9.21
C TYR A 113 3.38 -0.48 8.79
N LYS A 114 3.32 0.62 9.54
CA LYS A 114 2.50 1.79 9.17
C LYS A 114 2.95 2.50 7.89
N GLY A 115 4.19 2.29 7.43
CA GLY A 115 4.67 2.79 6.16
C GLY A 115 4.38 1.84 5.00
N GLU A 116 4.44 0.54 5.26
CA GLU A 116 4.52 -0.49 4.21
C GLU A 116 3.23 -1.30 4.02
N VAL A 117 2.43 -1.45 5.08
CA VAL A 117 1.23 -2.30 5.12
C VAL A 117 -0.02 -1.44 5.03
N LEU A 118 -0.85 -1.69 4.01
CA LEU A 118 -2.05 -0.92 3.71
C LEU A 118 -2.99 -0.84 4.92
N VAL A 119 -3.35 -1.96 5.55
CA VAL A 119 -4.34 -1.95 6.64
C VAL A 119 -3.84 -1.22 7.90
N ASP A 120 -2.53 -1.08 8.07
CA ASP A 120 -1.89 -0.35 9.17
C ASP A 120 -1.72 1.15 8.90
N GLN A 121 -1.78 1.57 7.65
CA GLN A 121 -1.61 2.97 7.26
C GLN A 121 -2.73 3.85 7.83
N ALA A 122 -2.36 5.06 8.25
CA ALA A 122 -3.33 6.10 8.57
C ALA A 122 -4.02 6.54 7.28
N PHE A 123 -5.35 6.58 7.27
CA PHE A 123 -6.13 6.84 6.08
C PHE A 123 -5.91 8.26 5.56
N ALA A 124 -5.73 8.41 4.25
CA ALA A 124 -5.24 9.68 3.67
C ALA A 124 -6.26 10.81 3.79
N LYS A 125 -7.57 10.50 3.78
CA LYS A 125 -8.63 11.49 3.95
C LYS A 125 -8.93 11.80 5.42
N ASP A 126 -8.65 10.86 6.32
CA ASP A 126 -8.82 11.02 7.76
C ASP A 126 -7.74 10.25 8.52
N ALA A 127 -6.66 10.95 8.87
CA ALA A 127 -5.52 10.37 9.56
C ALA A 127 -5.82 9.91 11.00
N LYS A 128 -7.03 10.13 11.52
CA LYS A 128 -7.48 9.59 12.81
C LYS A 128 -7.85 8.11 12.72
N LYS A 129 -8.14 7.61 11.51
CA LYS A 129 -8.52 6.23 11.26
C LYS A 129 -7.40 5.52 10.49
N SER A 130 -7.23 4.22 10.73
CA SER A 130 -6.46 3.37 9.82
C SER A 130 -7.34 2.93 8.64
N VAL A 131 -6.69 2.45 7.58
CA VAL A 131 -7.44 1.82 6.46
C VAL A 131 -8.23 0.61 6.95
N ALA A 132 -7.71 -0.19 7.89
CA ALA A 132 -8.46 -1.29 8.49
C ALA A 132 -9.80 -0.82 9.07
N GLN A 133 -9.80 0.28 9.81
CA GLN A 133 -11.01 0.84 10.43
C GLN A 133 -12.01 1.34 9.37
N VAL A 134 -11.53 1.95 8.29
CA VAL A 134 -12.39 2.39 7.18
C VAL A 134 -13.08 1.20 6.51
N LEU A 135 -12.35 0.11 6.30
CA LEU A 135 -12.90 -1.13 5.72
C LEU A 135 -13.91 -1.80 6.68
N GLU A 136 -13.58 -1.86 7.97
CA GLU A 136 -14.45 -2.41 9.01
C GLU A 136 -15.77 -1.63 9.14
N GLU A 137 -15.72 -0.30 9.14
CA GLU A 137 -16.91 0.56 9.18
C GLU A 137 -17.83 0.37 7.96
N ALA A 138 -17.25 0.01 6.81
CA ALA A 138 -17.99 -0.33 5.59
C ALA A 138 -18.45 -1.80 5.56
N GLY A 139 -18.09 -2.62 6.55
CA GLY A 139 -18.47 -4.02 6.65
C GLY A 139 -17.77 -4.93 5.63
N VAL A 140 -16.58 -4.54 5.16
CA VAL A 140 -15.82 -5.29 4.13
C VAL A 140 -14.37 -5.52 4.55
N LYS A 141 -13.70 -6.43 3.86
CA LYS A 141 -12.26 -6.67 3.99
C LYS A 141 -11.58 -6.47 2.65
N GLY A 142 -10.40 -5.84 2.68
CA GLY A 142 -9.51 -5.80 1.53
C GLY A 142 -8.98 -7.20 1.24
N THR A 143 -9.01 -7.61 -0.03
CA THR A 143 -8.61 -8.97 -0.45
C THR A 143 -7.36 -8.96 -1.32
N ALA A 144 -7.17 -7.94 -2.16
CA ALA A 144 -5.99 -7.79 -2.98
C ALA A 144 -5.85 -6.35 -3.50
N PHE A 145 -4.62 -5.92 -3.78
CA PHE A 145 -4.38 -4.70 -4.55
C PHE A 145 -3.19 -4.83 -5.49
N ALA A 146 -3.19 -4.03 -6.55
CA ALA A 146 -2.06 -3.86 -7.45
C ALA A 146 -1.91 -2.38 -7.73
N ARG A 147 -0.69 -1.86 -7.59
CA ARG A 147 -0.36 -0.47 -7.86
C ARG A 147 0.80 -0.40 -8.83
N PHE A 148 0.58 0.19 -10.00
CA PHE A 148 1.63 0.44 -10.98
C PHE A 148 1.90 1.93 -11.09
N ARG A 149 3.18 2.28 -11.16
CA ARG A 149 3.65 3.62 -11.53
C ARG A 149 4.51 3.52 -12.78
N VAL A 150 4.25 4.37 -13.76
CA VAL A 150 5.07 4.47 -14.98
C VAL A 150 6.52 4.81 -14.59
N GLY A 151 7.47 4.07 -15.13
CA GLY A 151 8.90 4.25 -14.86
C GLY A 151 9.42 3.67 -13.53
N SER A 152 8.55 3.06 -12.71
CA SER A 152 8.96 2.39 -11.47
C SER A 152 9.52 0.99 -11.68
#